data_AF-A0A538ISM5-F1
#
_entry.id   AF-A0A538ISM5-F1
#
_cell.length_a   1.000
_cell.length_b   1.000
_cell.length_c   1.000
_cell.angle_alpha   90.00
_cell.angle_beta   90.00
_cell.angle_gamma   90.00
#
_symmetry.space_group_name_H-M   'P 1'
#
loop_
_entity.id
_entity.type
_entity.pdbx_description
1 polymer ?
#
loop_
_entity_poly.entity_id
_entity_poly.type
_entity_poly.pdbx_seq_one_letter_code
_entity_poly.pdbx_strand_id
1 'polypeptide(L)'
;MIGALNDARVPIEYIPAYREYALILDEGPVLQLVSFCPWCGEELPSSLRDQFFEHLEAMNLDPDDPRVPLDFRSDAWWRLRSVD
;
A
#
# COMPACT_ATOMS: atom_id res chain seq x y z
N MET A 1 -3.10 -11.64 -12.14
CA MET A 1 -2.42 -10.64 -11.29
C MET A 1 -1.16 -11.19 -10.63
N ILE A 2 -1.19 -12.33 -9.92
CA ILE A 2 -0.05 -12.79 -9.07
C ILE A 2 1.24 -13.15 -9.83
N GLY A 3 1.18 -13.63 -11.07
CA GLY A 3 2.40 -14.03 -11.80
C GLY A 3 3.26 -12.88 -12.31
N ALA A 4 2.64 -11.76 -12.72
CA ALA A 4 3.35 -10.66 -13.38
C ALA A 4 4.11 -9.75 -12.40
N LEU A 5 3.62 -9.62 -11.16
CA LEU A 5 4.30 -8.84 -10.11
C LEU A 5 5.61 -9.48 -9.62
N ASN A 6 5.82 -10.76 -9.91
CA ASN A 6 7.06 -11.47 -9.56
C ASN A 6 8.12 -11.42 -10.68
N ASP A 7 7.83 -10.78 -11.81
CA ASP A 7 8.78 -10.60 -12.92
C ASP A 7 9.63 -9.36 -12.63
N ALA A 8 10.94 -9.53 -12.50
CA ALA A 8 11.88 -8.44 -12.21
C ALA A 8 11.90 -7.33 -13.29
N ARG A 9 11.29 -7.55 -14.45
CA ARG A 9 11.15 -6.54 -15.52
C ARG A 9 9.89 -5.70 -15.37
N VAL A 10 9.01 -6.05 -14.44
CA VAL A 10 7.76 -5.33 -14.17
C VAL A 10 8.01 -4.44 -12.96
N PRO A 11 8.17 -3.12 -13.13
CA PRO A 11 8.49 -2.21 -12.04
C PRO A 11 7.25 -1.85 -11.22
N ILE A 12 6.32 -2.80 -11.01
CA ILE A 12 5.09 -2.58 -10.25
C ILE A 12 5.21 -3.31 -8.92
N GLU A 13 5.13 -2.57 -7.84
CA GLU A 13 5.06 -3.11 -6.48
C GLU A 13 3.67 -2.94 -5.89
N TYR A 14 3.32 -3.88 -5.00
CA TYR A 14 2.15 -3.76 -4.14
C TYR A 14 2.59 -3.34 -2.74
N ILE A 15 2.00 -2.27 -2.22
CA ILE A 15 2.25 -1.73 -0.88
C ILE A 15 1.12 -2.19 0.03
N PRO A 16 1.30 -3.30 0.79
CA PRO A 16 0.20 -3.95 1.49
C PRO A 16 -0.39 -3.09 2.61
N ALA A 17 0.43 -2.28 3.28
CA ALA A 17 -0.03 -1.41 4.37
C ALA A 17 -1.07 -0.38 3.91
N TYR A 18 -1.05 0.04 2.64
CA TYR A 18 -1.95 1.05 2.09
C TYR A 18 -2.92 0.51 1.04
N ARG A 19 -2.86 -0.78 0.70
CA ARG A 19 -3.61 -1.39 -0.41
C ARG A 19 -3.36 -0.65 -1.74
N GLU A 20 -2.11 -0.26 -1.99
CA GLU A 20 -1.72 0.52 -3.18
C GLU A 20 -0.86 -0.31 -4.14
N TYR A 21 -0.98 -0.01 -5.43
CA TYR A 21 -0.04 -0.46 -6.45
C TYR A 21 0.75 0.75 -6.94
N ALA A 22 2.05 0.59 -7.12
CA ALA A 22 2.93 1.68 -7.51
C ALA A 22 3.97 1.24 -8.54
N LEU A 23 4.27 2.14 -9.48
CA LEU A 23 5.45 2.04 -10.32
C LEU A 23 6.66 2.56 -9.55
N ILE A 24 7.69 1.73 -9.43
CA ILE A 24 8.97 2.12 -8.85
C ILE A 24 9.80 2.78 -9.94
N LEU A 25 10.24 4.01 -9.69
CA LEU A 25 11.06 4.76 -10.63
C LEU A 25 12.54 4.60 -10.21
N ASP A 26 13.42 4.32 -11.18
CA ASP A 26 14.82 3.90 -10.96
C ASP A 26 15.69 4.90 -10.16
N GLU A 27 15.19 6.11 -9.87
CA GLU A 27 15.94 7.17 -9.19
C GLU A 27 15.17 7.74 -7.99
N GLY A 28 15.34 7.12 -6.82
CA GLY A 28 14.96 7.66 -5.51
C GLY A 28 13.68 7.09 -4.90
N PRO A 29 13.19 7.65 -3.78
CA PRO A 29 11.99 7.16 -3.09
C PRO A 29 10.68 7.55 -3.81
N VAL A 30 10.77 7.94 -5.08
CA VAL A 30 9.64 8.43 -5.86
C VAL A 30 8.94 7.23 -6.47
N LEU A 31 7.65 7.16 -6.23
CA LEU A 31 6.78 6.15 -6.80
C LEU A 31 5.56 6.82 -7.43
N GLN A 32 5.05 6.20 -8.50
CA GLN A 32 3.83 6.65 -9.18
C GLN A 32 2.71 5.66 -8.86
N LEU A 33 1.65 6.11 -8.19
CA LEU A 33 0.50 5.26 -7.90
C LEU A 33 -0.21 4.85 -9.19
N VAL A 34 -0.68 3.61 -9.19
CA VAL A 34 -1.44 2.99 -10.27
C VAL A 34 -2.89 2.83 -9.80
N SER A 35 -3.82 3.51 -10.45
CA SER A 35 -5.25 3.44 -10.13
C SER A 35 -6.02 2.43 -10.98
N PHE A 36 -5.46 2.04 -12.13
CA PHE A 36 -6.07 1.08 -13.05
C PHE A 36 -5.08 -0.02 -13.41
N CYS A 37 -5.57 -1.26 -13.46
CA CYS A 37 -4.76 -2.42 -13.81
C CYS A 37 -4.16 -2.23 -15.23
N PRO A 38 -2.82 -2.25 -15.40
CA PRO A 38 -2.19 -1.97 -16.69
C PRO A 38 -2.40 -3.09 -17.72
N TRP A 39 -2.96 -4.23 -17.32
CA TRP A 39 -3.21 -5.37 -18.22
C TRP A 39 -4.66 -5.50 -18.67
N CYS A 40 -5.64 -5.15 -17.83
CA CYS A 40 -7.07 -5.28 -18.16
C CYS A 40 -7.84 -3.96 -18.12
N GLY A 41 -7.26 -2.88 -17.59
CA GLY A 41 -7.89 -1.57 -17.48
C GLY A 41 -8.93 -1.43 -16.37
N GLU A 42 -9.16 -2.48 -15.57
CA GLU A 42 -10.09 -2.42 -14.44
C GLU A 42 -9.55 -1.52 -13.31
N GLU A 43 -10.44 -0.80 -12.64
CA GLU A 43 -10.09 0.03 -11.49
C GLU A 43 -9.55 -0.84 -10.35
N LEU A 44 -8.43 -0.42 -9.77
CA LEU A 44 -7.83 -1.11 -8.63
C LEU A 44 -8.57 -0.71 -7.34
N PRO A 45 -8.51 -1.55 -6.29
CA PRO A 45 -9.09 -1.21 -5.00
C PRO A 45 -8.60 0.15 -4.50
N SER A 46 -9.47 0.93 -3.85
CA SER A 46 -9.11 2.24 -3.32
C SER A 46 -7.98 2.15 -2.30
N SER A 47 -7.15 3.19 -2.24
CA SER A 47 -6.09 3.29 -1.22
C SER A 47 -6.70 3.38 0.18
N LEU A 48 -6.04 2.74 1.15
CA LEU A 48 -6.30 2.83 2.58
C LEU A 48 -5.31 3.77 3.28
N ARG A 49 -4.51 4.54 2.52
CA ARG A 49 -3.47 5.42 3.07
C ARG A 49 -4.04 6.46 4.03
N ASP A 50 -5.13 7.12 3.68
CA ASP A 50 -5.72 8.15 4.55
C ASP A 50 -6.17 7.52 5.86
N GLN A 51 -6.88 6.39 5.78
CA GLN A 51 -7.36 5.62 6.93
C GLN A 51 -6.21 5.11 7.81
N PHE A 52 -5.07 4.75 7.20
CA PHE A 52 -3.87 4.38 7.92
C PHE A 52 -3.40 5.54 8.82
N PHE A 53 -3.28 6.75 8.26
CA PHE A 53 -2.84 7.92 9.03
C PHE A 53 -3.87 8.34 10.07
N GLU A 54 -5.17 8.30 9.74
CA GLU A 54 -6.25 8.55 10.71
C GLU A 54 -6.18 7.61 11.92
N HIS A 55 -5.88 6.32 11.69
CA HIS A 55 -5.71 5.36 12.78
C HIS A 55 -4.49 5.67 13.65
N LEU A 56 -3.37 6.08 13.05
CA LEU A 56 -2.17 6.48 13.79
C LEU A 56 -2.41 7.76 14.60
N GLU A 57 -3.06 8.77 14.01
CA GLU A 57 -3.45 10.00 14.70
C GLU A 57 -4.40 9.73 15.86
N ALA A 58 -5.37 8.83 15.71
CA ALA A 58 -6.27 8.43 16.79
C ALA A 58 -5.54 7.77 17.97
N MET A 59 -4.36 7.19 17.73
CA MET A 59 -3.46 6.66 18.76
C MET A 59 -2.40 7.67 19.24
N ASN A 60 -2.39 8.89 18.67
CA ASN A 60 -1.39 9.93 18.89
C ASN A 60 0.05 9.42 18.63
N LEU A 61 0.22 8.73 17.49
CA LEU A 61 1.47 8.14 17.02
C LEU A 61 1.84 8.71 15.65
N ASP A 62 3.13 8.99 15.46
CA ASP A 62 3.71 9.21 14.13
C ASP A 62 4.05 7.87 13.45
N PRO A 63 4.14 7.81 12.11
CA PRO A 63 4.41 6.55 11.39
C PRO A 63 5.74 5.86 11.73
N ASP A 64 6.74 6.63 12.15
CA ASP A 64 8.06 6.14 12.56
C ASP A 64 8.16 5.90 14.08
N ASP A 65 7.08 6.14 14.84
CA ASP A 65 7.08 5.92 16.28
C ASP A 65 7.29 4.42 16.60
N PRO A 66 8.23 4.07 17.50
CA PRO A 66 8.49 2.68 17.86
C PRO A 66 7.30 1.97 18.53
N ARG A 67 6.28 2.71 18.98
CA ARG A 67 5.04 2.17 19.55
C ARG A 67 4.01 1.79 18.50
N VAL A 68 4.22 2.11 17.21
CA VAL A 68 3.34 1.71 16.11
C VAL A 68 3.20 0.19 16.11
N PRO A 69 1.97 -0.35 16.19
CA PRO A 69 1.74 -1.79 16.16
C PRO A 69 2.33 -2.46 14.90
N LEU A 70 2.90 -3.66 15.06
CA LEU A 70 3.61 -4.34 13.97
C LEU A 70 2.71 -4.70 12.78
N ASP A 71 1.41 -4.87 13.00
CA ASP A 71 0.43 -5.14 11.94
C ASP A 71 0.30 -3.98 10.94
N PHE A 72 0.58 -2.72 11.34
CA PHE A 72 0.65 -1.55 10.45
C PHE A 72 1.78 -1.66 9.41
N ARG A 73 2.73 -2.60 9.56
CA ARG A 73 3.77 -2.86 8.55
C ARG A 73 3.32 -3.78 7.41
N SER A 74 2.07 -4.24 7.44
CA SER A 74 1.53 -5.23 6.50
C SER A 74 0.06 -4.96 6.22
N ASP A 75 -0.60 -5.85 5.47
CA ASP A 75 -2.05 -5.79 5.28
C ASP A 75 -2.85 -6.28 6.50
N ALA A 76 -2.18 -6.80 7.54
CA ALA A 76 -2.84 -7.38 8.70
C ALA A 76 -3.72 -6.37 9.46
N TRP A 77 -3.32 -5.10 9.55
CA TRP A 77 -4.08 -4.11 10.32
C TRP A 77 -5.49 -3.90 9.75
N TRP A 78 -5.65 -3.87 8.42
CA TRP A 78 -6.94 -3.66 7.76
C TRP A 78 -7.64 -4.95 7.30
N ARG A 79 -6.94 -6.09 7.28
CA ARG A 79 -7.60 -7.39 7.06
C ARG A 79 -8.30 -7.89 8.31
N LEU A 80 -7.77 -7.58 9.49
CA LEU A 80 -8.31 -8.00 10.78
C LEU A 80 -9.39 -7.05 11.30
N ARG A 81 -9.31 -5.78 10.92
CA ARG A 81 -10.31 -4.74 11.20
C ARG A 81 -11.03 -4.55 9.88
N SER A 82 -12.28 -4.95 9.71
CA SER A 82 -13.00 -4.73 8.44
C SER A 82 -13.06 -3.23 8.16
N VAL A 83 -12.10 -2.71 7.38
CA VAL A 83 -12.06 -1.32 6.92
C VAL A 83 -12.72 -1.32 5.54
N ASP A 84 -13.90 -0.71 5.47
CA ASP A 84 -14.68 -0.56 4.22
C ASP A 84 -13.99 0.41 3.25
#